data_AF-A0A391P819-F1
#
_entry.id   AF-A0A391P819-F1
#
_cell.length_a   1.000
_cell.length_b   1.000
_cell.length_c   1.000
_cell.angle_alpha   90.00
_cell.angle_beta   90.00
_cell.angle_gamma   90.00
#
_symmetry.space_group_name_H-M   'P 1'
#
loop_
_entity.id
_entity.type
_entity.pdbx_description
1 polymer ?
#
loop_
_entity_poly.entity_id
_entity_poly.type
_entity_poly.pdbx_seq_one_letter_code
_entity_poly.pdbx_strand_id
1 'polypeptide(L)'
;MMNILPPPIFKYDVADMEGLEKKISRWSDRKKLPEMELKQVLCGQNAIYMLPDALRFLGVTQEQEILVIMDEVEMVRGDQKVKPLVKDILTESGYQWKEIVLKGDKNGQVHPDFETIEQILPHLHENCAIVSVGSGVVTDLSKHSSFLWYEEHKEAGQIPLIACMTADSVPAYSSRSSIISKDGVKRTWPSRLPHIIIMDYKILRDCPKEYNIAGAGDLFPLFCSFTDWYLADTLGLANFLDGSWRILDDARDLLIPYAGEIAKGELDGIEVLSKCLTLCGLSMTFARDSVPVSGYEHVMSHMLDMSAAANGRATGLHGEQVGVSILWSLAQIEMLTDYLDQNYDSISLDGCYPEEEKMHQHIMEVFHDVDETDAMGAECWHDYQQKLHGWENARSKMEEFLKNWKEYRNTFRTLLPYTVKDCAKALSLFGHPLMPTEMKVPIEEKRMRWALRNARLMRKRFTTADLVGFLGLYDQAWEDQVVAKVMAAIEEVRN
;
A
#
# COMPACT_ATOMS: atom_id res chain seq x y z
N MET A 1 -31.94 18.39 -5.53
CA MET A 1 -30.99 19.16 -4.69
C MET A 1 -29.69 18.41 -4.75
N MET A 2 -28.58 19.03 -5.17
CA MET A 2 -27.27 18.38 -5.02
C MET A 2 -27.04 18.23 -3.52
N ASN A 3 -26.95 16.99 -3.04
CA ASN A 3 -26.51 16.72 -1.67
C ASN A 3 -25.03 17.11 -1.61
N ILE A 4 -24.76 18.36 -1.28
CA ILE A 4 -23.40 18.80 -0.94
C ILE A 4 -23.10 18.15 0.41
N LEU A 5 -22.12 17.25 0.46
CA LEU A 5 -21.64 16.70 1.72
C LEU A 5 -21.10 17.85 2.59
N PRO A 6 -21.28 17.79 3.93
CA PRO A 6 -20.57 18.73 4.80
C PRO A 6 -19.05 18.59 4.59
N PRO A 7 -18.23 19.60 4.93
CA PRO A 7 -16.78 19.45 4.89
C PRO A 7 -16.31 18.23 5.72
N PRO A 8 -15.26 17.51 5.28
CA PRO A 8 -14.78 16.34 5.99
C PRO A 8 -14.21 16.72 7.36
N ILE A 9 -14.48 15.89 8.36
CA ILE A 9 -13.99 16.07 9.74
C ILE A 9 -13.18 14.83 10.11
N PHE A 10 -11.90 15.02 10.45
CA PHE A 10 -10.98 13.95 10.80
C PHE A 10 -10.78 13.87 12.30
N LYS A 11 -11.04 12.69 12.87
CA LYS A 11 -10.68 12.36 14.25
C LYS A 11 -9.17 12.26 14.42
N TYR A 12 -8.45 11.84 13.39
CA TYR A 12 -6.99 11.70 13.31
C TYR A 12 -6.46 12.59 12.20
N ASP A 13 -6.72 13.90 12.29
CA ASP A 13 -6.29 14.83 11.25
C ASP A 13 -4.76 14.93 11.19
N VAL A 14 -4.18 14.49 10.07
CA VAL A 14 -2.74 14.61 9.79
C VAL A 14 -2.31 16.06 9.62
N ALA A 15 -3.22 16.99 9.33
CA ALA A 15 -2.93 18.42 9.29
C ALA A 15 -2.62 19.00 10.69
N ASP A 16 -3.09 18.35 11.76
CA ASP A 16 -2.85 18.69 13.16
C ASP A 16 -1.96 17.62 13.81
N MET A 17 -0.68 17.57 13.39
CA MET A 17 0.26 16.57 13.90
C MET A 17 0.45 16.64 15.43
N GLU A 18 0.41 17.84 16.03
CA GLU A 18 0.49 17.98 17.50
C GLU A 18 -0.73 17.36 18.20
N GLY A 19 -1.94 17.67 17.71
CA GLY A 19 -3.17 17.07 18.21
C GLY A 19 -3.23 15.57 17.99
N LEU A 20 -2.71 15.10 16.85
CA LEU A 20 -2.61 13.68 16.52
C LEU A 20 -1.67 12.95 17.49
N GLU A 21 -0.45 13.47 17.72
CA GLU A 21 0.50 12.93 18.69
C GLU A 21 -0.07 12.91 20.10
N LYS A 22 -0.78 13.97 20.51
CA LYS A 22 -1.46 14.03 21.80
C LYS A 22 -2.55 12.97 21.94
N LYS A 23 -3.26 12.62 20.86
CA LYS A 23 -4.22 11.49 20.86
C LYS A 23 -3.50 10.15 20.95
N ILE A 24 -2.46 9.94 20.14
CA ILE A 24 -1.68 8.70 20.09
C ILE A 24 -0.97 8.42 21.41
N SER A 25 -0.44 9.45 22.09
CA SER A 25 0.24 9.32 23.40
C SER A 25 -0.65 8.73 24.51
N ARG A 26 -1.97 8.78 24.35
CA ARG A 26 -2.97 8.26 25.30
C ARG A 26 -3.37 6.81 25.01
N TRP A 27 -2.93 6.23 23.90
CA TRP A 27 -3.27 4.87 23.54
C TRP A 27 -2.56 3.87 24.46
N SER A 28 -3.28 2.81 24.83
CA SER A 28 -2.79 1.74 25.70
C SER A 28 -1.54 1.05 25.14
N ASP A 29 -1.45 0.96 23.82
CA ASP A 29 -0.37 0.32 23.08
C ASP A 29 0.70 1.29 22.57
N ARG A 30 0.65 2.59 22.95
CA ARG A 30 1.62 3.61 22.51
C ARG A 30 3.07 3.17 22.62
N LYS A 31 3.45 2.47 23.69
CA LYS A 31 4.83 2.01 23.93
C LYS A 31 5.33 0.98 22.90
N LYS A 32 4.42 0.31 22.19
CA LYS A 32 4.73 -0.64 21.12
C LYS A 32 4.93 0.08 19.77
N LEU A 33 4.35 1.27 19.62
CA LEU A 33 4.41 2.05 18.38
C LEU A 33 5.75 2.77 18.24
N PRO A 34 6.34 2.83 17.02
CA PRO A 34 7.53 3.62 16.77
C PRO A 34 7.28 5.11 16.99
N GLU A 35 8.36 5.87 17.12
CA GLU A 35 8.32 7.32 17.04
C GLU A 35 8.01 7.76 15.61
N MET A 36 7.23 8.85 15.47
CA MET A 36 6.90 9.42 14.17
C MET A 36 7.97 10.44 13.79
N GLU A 37 8.74 10.15 12.75
CA GLU A 37 9.71 11.10 12.16
C GLU A 37 9.02 12.21 11.36
N LEU A 38 7.80 11.95 10.90
CA LEU A 38 6.96 12.93 10.21
C LEU A 38 6.50 13.99 11.22
N LYS A 39 7.01 15.21 11.08
CA LYS A 39 6.78 16.34 12.00
C LYS A 39 5.56 17.19 11.59
N GLN A 40 5.34 17.38 10.29
CA GLN A 40 4.23 18.19 9.77
C GLN A 40 3.64 17.61 8.48
N VAL A 41 2.33 17.78 8.31
CA VAL A 41 1.66 17.63 7.03
C VAL A 41 1.01 18.96 6.69
N LEU A 42 1.56 19.66 5.70
CA LEU A 42 1.06 20.94 5.24
C LEU A 42 0.08 20.68 4.11
N CYS A 43 -1.20 20.99 4.33
CA CYS A 43 -2.25 20.68 3.36
C CYS A 43 -3.12 21.90 3.05
N GLY A 44 -3.74 21.88 1.87
CA GLY A 44 -4.65 22.93 1.42
C GLY A 44 -4.43 23.31 -0.03
N GLN A 45 -5.25 24.23 -0.53
CA GLN A 45 -5.23 24.63 -1.94
C GLN A 45 -3.98 25.39 -2.40
N ASN A 46 -3.14 25.85 -1.47
CA ASN A 46 -1.92 26.64 -1.72
C ASN A 46 -0.75 26.13 -0.88
N ALA A 47 -0.79 24.88 -0.43
CA ALA A 47 0.21 24.33 0.49
C ALA A 47 1.63 24.34 -0.10
N ILE A 48 1.79 24.29 -1.43
CA ILE A 48 3.12 24.34 -2.06
C ILE A 48 3.90 25.62 -1.73
N TYR A 49 3.20 26.74 -1.52
CA TYR A 49 3.82 28.01 -1.15
C TYR A 49 4.32 28.06 0.29
N MET A 50 4.00 27.05 1.11
CA MET A 50 4.53 26.90 2.46
C MET A 50 5.90 26.22 2.50
N LEU A 51 6.45 25.81 1.34
CA LEU A 51 7.77 25.18 1.24
C LEU A 51 8.90 25.97 1.95
N PRO A 52 8.99 27.31 1.86
CA PRO A 52 10.01 28.06 2.58
C PRO A 52 9.83 28.01 4.11
N ASP A 53 8.59 28.00 4.60
CA ASP A 53 8.30 27.83 6.03
C ASP A 53 8.67 26.42 6.50
N ALA A 54 8.39 25.40 5.69
CA ALA A 54 8.75 24.02 5.94
C ALA A 54 10.27 23.84 6.07
N LEU A 55 11.05 24.45 5.16
CA LEU A 55 12.51 24.45 5.22
C LEU A 55 13.03 25.12 6.49
N ARG A 56 12.52 26.32 6.82
CA ARG A 56 12.86 27.03 8.06
C ARG A 56 12.52 26.22 9.32
N PHE A 57 11.37 25.55 9.33
CA PHE A 57 10.95 24.71 10.45
C PHE A 57 11.91 23.54 10.69
N LEU A 58 12.49 22.98 9.63
CA LEU A 58 13.52 21.95 9.73
C LEU A 58 14.93 22.50 10.05
N GLY A 59 15.06 23.82 10.21
CA GLY A 59 16.35 24.48 10.45
C GLY A 59 17.22 24.61 9.20
N VAL A 60 16.68 24.39 8.00
CA VAL A 60 17.44 24.49 6.75
C VAL A 60 17.78 25.94 6.46
N THR A 61 19.08 26.24 6.38
CA THR A 61 19.58 27.59 6.10
C THR A 61 19.74 27.82 4.58
N GLN A 62 19.84 29.08 4.17
CA GLN A 62 20.06 29.45 2.76
C GLN A 62 21.46 29.06 2.24
N GLU A 63 22.39 28.68 3.13
CA GLU A 63 23.74 28.21 2.79
C GLU A 63 23.76 26.72 2.42
N GLN A 64 22.72 25.96 2.80
CA GLN A 64 22.60 24.54 2.47
C GLN A 64 22.11 24.37 1.03
N GLU A 65 22.67 23.38 0.33
CA GLU A 65 22.20 23.00 -1.01
C GLU A 65 20.89 22.20 -0.89
N ILE A 66 19.84 22.67 -1.57
CA ILE A 66 18.59 21.92 -1.69
C ILE A 66 18.65 21.04 -2.93
N LEU A 67 18.63 19.73 -2.73
CA LEU A 67 18.48 18.73 -3.79
C LEU A 67 17.00 18.58 -4.12
N VAL A 68 16.59 19.07 -5.29
CA VAL A 68 15.22 18.92 -5.79
C VAL A 68 15.14 17.68 -6.67
N ILE A 69 14.58 16.60 -6.12
CA ILE A 69 14.51 15.28 -6.79
C ILE A 69 13.16 15.15 -7.48
N MET A 70 13.18 14.86 -8.79
CA MET A 70 11.97 14.73 -9.62
C MET A 70 12.20 13.81 -10.81
N ASP A 71 11.15 13.36 -11.48
CA ASP A 71 11.22 12.60 -12.74
C ASP A 71 11.11 13.52 -13.97
N GLU A 72 10.86 12.97 -15.16
CA GLU A 72 10.61 13.74 -16.39
C GLU A 72 9.12 14.05 -16.64
N VAL A 73 8.20 13.49 -15.83
CA VAL A 73 6.75 13.61 -16.04
C VAL A 73 6.29 15.05 -15.82
N GLU A 74 5.53 15.61 -16.75
CA GLU A 74 4.97 16.95 -16.57
C GLU A 74 3.87 16.92 -15.49
N MET A 75 3.95 17.86 -14.54
CA MET A 75 3.03 18.01 -13.43
C MET A 75 2.50 19.44 -13.43
N VAL A 76 1.19 19.60 -13.25
CA VAL A 76 0.51 20.89 -13.38
C VAL A 76 -0.29 21.27 -12.15
N ARG A 77 -0.56 22.56 -12.03
CA ARG A 77 -1.40 23.20 -11.01
C ARG A 77 -2.16 24.33 -11.68
N GLY A 78 -3.37 24.05 -12.16
CA GLY A 78 -4.05 24.88 -13.14
C GLY A 78 -3.15 25.09 -14.35
N ASP A 79 -2.85 26.35 -14.67
CA ASP A 79 -2.01 26.72 -15.81
C ASP A 79 -0.50 26.72 -15.50
N GLN A 80 -0.10 26.41 -14.26
CA GLN A 80 1.31 26.44 -13.83
C GLN A 80 1.95 25.05 -13.91
N LYS A 81 3.22 24.99 -14.32
CA LYS A 81 4.03 23.77 -14.20
C LYS A 81 4.63 23.70 -12.79
N VAL A 82 4.42 22.58 -12.09
CA VAL A 82 4.80 22.41 -10.68
C VAL A 82 6.31 22.46 -10.48
N LYS A 83 7.08 21.80 -11.35
CA LYS A 83 8.55 21.72 -11.21
C LYS A 83 9.22 23.11 -11.33
N PRO A 84 8.92 23.93 -12.35
CA PRO A 84 9.32 25.34 -12.36
C PRO A 84 8.83 26.12 -11.14
N LEU A 85 7.56 25.98 -10.76
CA LEU A 85 7.00 26.67 -9.60
C LEU A 85 7.79 26.40 -8.30
N VAL A 86 8.16 25.15 -8.03
CA VAL A 86 8.99 24.80 -6.86
C VAL A 86 10.35 25.49 -6.94
N LYS A 87 11.00 25.47 -8.10
CA LYS A 87 12.30 26.11 -8.32
C LYS A 87 12.23 27.63 -8.13
N ASP A 88 11.17 28.25 -8.62
CA ASP A 88 10.93 29.69 -8.45
C ASP A 88 10.73 30.04 -6.97
N ILE A 89 9.90 29.28 -6.24
CA ILE A 89 9.69 29.46 -4.79
C ILE A 89 11.02 29.39 -4.00
N LEU A 90 11.87 28.41 -4.31
CA LEU A 90 13.17 28.25 -3.66
C LEU A 90 14.10 29.43 -3.98
N THR A 91 14.18 29.83 -5.26
CA THR A 91 15.02 30.94 -5.74
C THR A 91 14.59 32.27 -5.12
N GLU A 92 13.30 32.58 -5.14
CA GLU A 92 12.74 33.81 -4.57
C GLU A 92 12.89 33.86 -3.05
N SER A 93 12.95 32.70 -2.39
CA SER A 93 13.20 32.57 -0.95
C SER A 93 14.69 32.57 -0.59
N GLY A 94 15.59 32.74 -1.57
CA GLY A 94 17.03 32.86 -1.36
C GLY A 94 17.78 31.54 -1.13
N TYR A 95 17.15 30.39 -1.37
CA TYR A 95 17.82 29.09 -1.23
C TYR A 95 18.60 28.72 -2.49
N GLN A 96 19.79 28.15 -2.31
CA GLN A 96 20.52 27.48 -3.38
C GLN A 96 19.92 26.09 -3.61
N TRP A 97 19.74 25.71 -4.87
CA TRP A 97 19.19 24.41 -5.20
C TRP A 97 19.87 23.79 -6.42
N LYS A 98 19.85 22.47 -6.44
CA LYS A 98 20.32 21.62 -7.52
C LYS A 98 19.23 20.62 -7.89
N GLU A 99 18.89 20.58 -9.17
CA GLU A 99 17.90 19.66 -9.70
C GLU A 99 18.53 18.30 -10.01
N ILE A 100 17.85 17.23 -9.58
CA ILE A 100 18.17 15.84 -9.91
C ILE A 100 16.95 15.29 -10.65
N VAL A 101 17.07 15.18 -11.98
CA VAL A 101 16.03 14.60 -12.84
C VAL A 101 16.32 13.12 -13.04
N LEU A 102 15.52 12.27 -12.40
CA LEU A 102 15.60 10.82 -12.49
C LEU A 102 15.25 10.37 -13.90
N LYS A 103 16.12 9.56 -14.49
CA LYS A 103 15.93 9.01 -15.83
C LYS A 103 15.17 7.71 -15.74
N GLY A 104 14.08 7.64 -16.51
CA GLY A 104 13.28 6.43 -16.65
C GLY A 104 13.86 5.45 -17.66
N ASP A 105 13.12 4.36 -17.86
CA ASP A 105 13.41 3.37 -18.89
C ASP A 105 13.24 3.93 -20.32
N LYS A 106 13.33 3.06 -21.33
CA LYS A 106 13.12 3.41 -22.74
C LYS A 106 11.77 4.09 -23.06
N ASN A 107 10.79 3.98 -22.17
CA ASN A 107 9.48 4.61 -22.28
C ASN A 107 9.36 5.88 -21.41
N GLY A 108 10.44 6.29 -20.74
CA GLY A 108 10.47 7.43 -19.82
C GLY A 108 9.86 7.13 -18.44
N GLN A 109 9.57 5.87 -18.12
CA GLN A 109 9.02 5.50 -16.82
C GLN A 109 10.14 5.33 -15.80
N VAL A 110 10.13 6.14 -14.75
CA VAL A 110 11.02 5.96 -13.60
C VAL A 110 10.51 4.78 -12.76
N HIS A 111 11.41 3.84 -12.49
CA HIS A 111 11.12 2.67 -11.68
C HIS A 111 11.73 2.83 -10.28
N PRO A 112 11.05 2.39 -9.22
CA PRO A 112 11.65 2.35 -7.89
C PRO A 112 12.59 1.15 -7.81
N ASP A 113 13.85 1.32 -8.23
CA ASP A 113 14.90 0.28 -8.22
C ASP A 113 16.25 0.83 -7.75
N PHE A 114 17.20 -0.08 -7.52
CA PHE A 114 18.55 0.29 -7.07
C PHE A 114 19.34 1.07 -8.13
N GLU A 115 19.13 0.81 -9.42
CA GLU A 115 19.77 1.58 -10.51
C GLU A 115 19.36 3.06 -10.44
N THR A 116 18.10 3.34 -10.15
CA THR A 116 17.61 4.70 -9.98
C THR A 116 18.09 5.35 -8.67
N ILE A 117 18.24 4.58 -7.60
CA ILE A 117 18.83 5.05 -6.33
C ILE A 117 20.29 5.49 -6.54
N GLU A 118 21.06 4.80 -7.38
CA GLU A 118 22.43 5.16 -7.72
C GLU A 118 22.54 6.52 -8.45
N GLN A 119 21.45 7.04 -9.02
CA GLN A 119 21.39 8.40 -9.56
C GLN A 119 21.30 9.48 -8.47
N ILE A 120 20.85 9.12 -7.25
CA ILE A 120 20.63 10.06 -6.12
C ILE A 120 21.81 10.04 -5.16
N LEU A 121 22.28 8.85 -4.77
CA LEU A 121 23.28 8.66 -3.70
C LEU A 121 24.54 9.55 -3.83
N PRO A 122 25.16 9.72 -5.02
CA PRO A 122 26.38 10.52 -5.16
C PRO A 122 26.19 12.02 -4.87
N HIS A 123 24.94 12.49 -4.75
CA HIS A 123 24.62 13.87 -4.46
C HIS A 123 24.35 14.13 -2.98
N LEU A 124 24.16 13.09 -2.16
CA LEU A 124 23.82 13.24 -0.75
C LEU A 124 25.07 13.54 0.10
N HIS A 125 24.96 14.53 0.98
CA HIS A 125 26.00 14.91 1.94
C HIS A 125 25.42 15.57 3.20
N GLU A 126 26.23 15.72 4.24
CA GLU A 126 25.79 16.20 5.57
C GLU A 126 25.13 17.59 5.58
N ASN A 127 25.46 18.42 4.60
CA ASN A 127 25.00 19.82 4.51
C ASN A 127 23.97 20.05 3.40
N CYS A 128 23.25 19.00 2.97
CA CYS A 128 22.15 19.13 2.00
C CYS A 128 20.78 18.97 2.67
N ALA A 129 19.73 19.39 1.95
CA ALA A 129 18.35 19.06 2.24
C ALA A 129 17.66 18.55 0.97
N ILE A 130 16.67 17.66 1.11
CA ILE A 130 15.96 17.08 -0.04
C ILE A 130 14.54 17.64 -0.11
N VAL A 131 14.15 18.06 -1.32
CA VAL A 131 12.76 18.33 -1.69
C VAL A 131 12.38 17.37 -2.81
N SER A 132 11.59 16.34 -2.50
CA SER A 132 11.10 15.41 -3.52
C SER A 132 9.81 15.95 -4.13
N VAL A 133 9.74 16.06 -5.46
CA VAL A 133 8.58 16.56 -6.20
C VAL A 133 8.11 15.47 -7.15
N GLY A 134 7.09 14.72 -6.76
CA GLY A 134 6.62 13.60 -7.59
C GLY A 134 5.59 12.69 -6.96
N SER A 135 5.37 11.55 -7.64
CA SER A 135 4.46 10.50 -7.20
C SER A 135 5.08 9.69 -6.04
N GLY A 136 4.44 8.58 -5.65
CA GLY A 136 4.99 7.65 -4.66
C GLY A 136 6.38 7.13 -5.04
N VAL A 137 6.67 6.95 -6.34
CA VAL A 137 7.97 6.44 -6.82
C VAL A 137 9.11 7.39 -6.48
N VAL A 138 8.99 8.67 -6.86
CA VAL A 138 10.02 9.69 -6.58
C VAL A 138 10.23 9.85 -5.08
N THR A 139 9.14 9.78 -4.30
CA THR A 139 9.20 9.87 -2.85
C THR A 139 9.88 8.65 -2.22
N ASP A 140 9.56 7.43 -2.68
CA ASP A 140 10.19 6.21 -2.17
C ASP A 140 11.68 6.14 -2.47
N LEU A 141 12.09 6.58 -3.66
CA LEU A 141 13.50 6.72 -4.05
C LEU A 141 14.23 7.73 -3.17
N SER A 142 13.61 8.89 -2.89
CA SER A 142 14.19 9.93 -2.04
C SER A 142 14.31 9.50 -0.57
N LYS A 143 13.24 8.87 -0.03
CA LYS A 143 13.24 8.28 1.32
C LYS A 143 14.31 7.21 1.44
N HIS A 144 14.36 6.27 0.50
CA HIS A 144 15.28 5.14 0.61
C HIS A 144 16.73 5.56 0.41
N SER A 145 17.02 6.44 -0.55
CA SER A 145 18.38 6.97 -0.76
C SER A 145 18.90 7.70 0.48
N SER A 146 18.07 8.56 1.08
CA SER A 146 18.45 9.27 2.31
C SER A 146 18.50 8.36 3.55
N PHE A 147 17.76 7.27 3.57
CA PHE A 147 17.88 6.21 4.58
C PHE A 147 19.21 5.47 4.47
N LEU A 148 19.59 5.02 3.26
CA LEU A 148 20.86 4.34 3.02
C LEU A 148 22.05 5.23 3.38
N TRP A 149 22.02 6.49 2.95
CA TRP A 149 23.05 7.46 3.30
C TRP A 149 23.18 7.65 4.82
N TYR A 150 22.05 7.78 5.53
CA TYR A 150 22.05 7.92 6.99
C TYR A 150 22.62 6.68 7.69
N GLU A 151 22.33 5.47 7.20
CA GLU A 151 22.88 4.25 7.80
C GLU A 151 24.41 4.19 7.70
N GLU A 152 25.00 4.80 6.66
CA GLU A 152 26.45 4.92 6.47
C GLU A 152 27.08 6.12 7.20
N HIS A 153 26.29 7.14 7.58
CA HIS A 153 26.76 8.43 8.13
C HIS A 153 25.99 8.85 9.39
N LYS A 154 25.80 7.91 10.33
CA LYS A 154 24.92 8.13 11.51
C LYS A 154 25.30 9.35 12.35
N GLU A 155 26.58 9.70 12.39
CA GLU A 155 27.14 10.85 13.09
C GLU A 155 26.74 12.20 12.47
N ALA A 156 26.44 12.25 11.17
CA ALA A 156 25.99 13.45 10.49
C ALA A 156 24.50 13.76 10.72
N GLY A 157 23.77 12.81 11.31
CA GLY A 157 22.33 12.93 11.50
C GLY A 157 21.54 12.74 10.20
N GLN A 158 20.22 12.85 10.32
CA GLN A 158 19.34 12.65 9.17
C GLN A 158 19.28 13.88 8.26
N ILE A 159 19.47 13.68 6.95
CA ILE A 159 19.22 14.71 5.94
C ILE A 159 17.75 15.18 6.03
N PRO A 160 17.47 16.50 6.13
CA PRO A 160 16.13 17.05 6.03
C PRO A 160 15.45 16.62 4.73
N LEU A 161 14.19 16.21 4.82
CA LEU A 161 13.45 15.66 3.67
C LEU A 161 12.02 16.16 3.71
N ILE A 162 11.62 16.87 2.65
CA ILE A 162 10.28 17.37 2.42
C ILE A 162 9.72 16.69 1.17
N ALA A 163 8.56 16.06 1.27
CA ALA A 163 7.90 15.41 0.15
C ALA A 163 6.73 16.26 -0.35
N CYS A 164 6.85 16.81 -1.56
CA CYS A 164 5.77 17.48 -2.28
C CYS A 164 4.99 16.45 -3.09
N MET A 165 3.80 16.09 -2.61
CA MET A 165 2.94 15.12 -3.29
C MET A 165 2.37 15.72 -4.59
N THR A 166 2.38 14.91 -5.65
CA THR A 166 1.84 15.33 -6.96
C THR A 166 0.77 14.39 -7.52
N ALA A 167 0.52 13.27 -6.83
CA ALA A 167 -0.58 12.35 -7.11
C ALA A 167 -0.98 11.61 -5.83
N ASP A 168 -2.27 11.31 -5.69
CA ASP A 168 -2.75 10.42 -4.62
C ASP A 168 -2.74 8.97 -5.11
N SER A 169 -1.55 8.43 -5.36
CA SER A 169 -1.39 7.13 -6.04
C SER A 169 -1.21 5.92 -5.12
N VAL A 170 -0.55 6.11 -3.97
CA VAL A 170 -0.18 5.04 -3.01
C VAL A 170 0.03 5.63 -1.61
N PRO A 171 -0.10 4.86 -0.51
CA PRO A 171 0.15 5.33 0.87
C PRO A 171 1.64 5.47 1.20
N ALA A 172 2.54 5.21 0.25
CA ALA A 172 3.99 5.16 0.47
C ALA A 172 4.59 6.48 1.00
N TYR A 173 3.95 7.63 0.78
CA TYR A 173 4.45 8.93 1.24
C TYR A 173 4.70 9.00 2.74
N SER A 174 3.88 8.31 3.53
CA SER A 174 3.94 8.31 5.00
C SER A 174 4.22 6.93 5.60
N SER A 175 4.75 5.99 4.80
CA SER A 175 5.25 4.71 5.29
C SER A 175 6.74 4.76 5.60
N ARG A 176 7.16 4.16 6.72
CA ARG A 176 8.58 3.95 7.08
C ARG A 176 9.22 2.76 6.34
N SER A 177 8.75 2.51 5.12
CA SER A 177 9.22 1.49 4.19
C SER A 177 9.12 2.03 2.78
N SER A 178 9.94 1.52 1.86
CA SER A 178 9.85 1.84 0.43
C SER A 178 9.70 0.54 -0.35
N ILE A 179 8.90 0.55 -1.42
CA ILE A 179 8.75 -0.61 -2.31
C ILE A 179 9.75 -0.45 -3.46
N ILE A 180 10.90 -1.12 -3.33
CA ILE A 180 12.01 -1.02 -4.28
C ILE A 180 12.26 -2.39 -4.90
N SER A 181 12.41 -2.42 -6.22
CA SER A 181 12.75 -3.61 -6.99
C SER A 181 14.26 -3.86 -6.91
N LYS A 182 14.64 -5.11 -6.67
CA LYS A 182 16.03 -5.57 -6.75
C LYS A 182 16.05 -6.85 -7.57
N ASP A 183 16.89 -6.89 -8.59
CA ASP A 183 17.05 -8.04 -9.49
C ASP A 183 15.70 -8.52 -10.07
N GLY A 184 14.84 -7.58 -10.48
CA GLY A 184 13.51 -7.87 -11.06
C GLY A 184 12.42 -8.22 -10.04
N VAL A 185 12.73 -8.32 -8.75
CA VAL A 185 11.77 -8.66 -7.69
C VAL A 185 11.43 -7.42 -6.85
N LYS A 186 10.14 -7.04 -6.82
CA LYS A 186 9.63 -5.98 -5.94
C LYS A 186 9.66 -6.45 -4.48
N ARG A 187 10.28 -5.67 -3.60
CA ARG A 187 10.30 -5.94 -2.15
C ARG A 187 9.99 -4.69 -1.33
N THR A 188 9.48 -4.93 -0.12
CA THR A 188 9.36 -3.89 0.90
C THR A 188 10.67 -3.78 1.66
N TRP A 189 11.36 -2.65 1.53
CA TRP A 189 12.62 -2.37 2.23
C TRP A 189 12.39 -1.46 3.43
N PRO A 190 13.15 -1.63 4.52
CA PRO A 190 13.27 -0.60 5.55
C PRO A 190 13.65 0.74 4.92
N SER A 191 13.05 1.81 5.43
CA SER A 191 13.24 3.15 4.92
C SER A 191 12.98 4.15 6.06
N ARG A 192 12.67 5.40 5.70
CA ARG A 192 12.36 6.47 6.64
C ARG A 192 11.16 7.29 6.19
N LEU A 193 10.59 8.09 7.08
CA LEU A 193 9.56 9.05 6.68
C LEU A 193 10.21 10.34 6.17
N PRO A 194 9.54 11.09 5.26
CA PRO A 194 9.78 12.51 5.14
C PRO A 194 9.54 13.20 6.48
N HIS A 195 10.29 14.26 6.77
CA HIS A 195 10.02 15.07 7.95
C HIS A 195 8.79 15.94 7.76
N ILE A 196 8.51 16.36 6.52
CA ILE A 196 7.33 17.14 6.17
C ILE A 196 6.73 16.59 4.87
N ILE A 197 5.41 16.48 4.81
CA ILE A 197 4.67 16.22 3.58
C ILE A 197 3.90 17.50 3.20
N ILE A 198 3.94 17.88 1.94
CA ILE A 198 3.16 18.98 1.36
C ILE A 198 2.10 18.40 0.43
N MET A 199 0.84 18.67 0.73
CA MET A 199 -0.36 18.27 -0.02
C MET A 199 -1.05 19.51 -0.58
N ASP A 200 -0.66 19.95 -1.77
CA ASP A 200 -1.38 21.01 -2.46
C ASP A 200 -2.56 20.40 -3.24
N TYR A 201 -3.79 20.65 -2.76
CA TYR A 201 -4.98 20.01 -3.32
C TYR A 201 -5.23 20.38 -4.79
N LYS A 202 -4.69 21.49 -5.30
CA LYS A 202 -4.81 21.80 -6.73
C LYS A 202 -3.85 20.95 -7.55
N ILE A 203 -2.63 20.74 -7.09
CA ILE A 203 -1.68 19.82 -7.73
C ILE A 203 -2.28 18.41 -7.78
N LEU A 204 -2.78 17.93 -6.64
CA LEU A 204 -3.31 16.57 -6.51
C LEU A 204 -4.58 16.35 -7.34
N ARG A 205 -5.45 17.38 -7.42
CA ARG A 205 -6.61 17.38 -8.32
C ARG A 205 -6.21 17.33 -9.79
N ASP A 206 -5.21 18.11 -10.18
CA ASP A 206 -4.84 18.30 -11.59
C ASP A 206 -3.90 17.17 -12.10
N CYS A 207 -3.59 16.18 -11.27
CA CYS A 207 -2.92 14.96 -11.71
C CYS A 207 -3.83 14.15 -12.67
N PRO A 208 -3.27 13.26 -13.52
CA PRO A 208 -4.11 12.42 -14.37
C PRO A 208 -5.04 11.55 -13.52
N LYS A 209 -6.34 11.62 -13.83
CA LYS A 209 -7.42 11.09 -12.97
C LYS A 209 -7.21 9.63 -12.58
N GLU A 210 -6.65 8.82 -13.48
CA GLU A 210 -6.37 7.41 -13.22
C GLU A 210 -5.45 7.18 -12.02
N TYR A 211 -4.54 8.10 -11.67
CA TYR A 211 -3.66 7.95 -10.50
C TYR A 211 -4.43 8.07 -9.20
N ASN A 212 -5.34 9.04 -9.09
CA ASN A 212 -6.18 9.20 -7.89
C ASN A 212 -7.21 8.06 -7.77
N ILE A 213 -7.77 7.60 -8.90
CA ILE A 213 -8.66 6.42 -8.91
C ILE A 213 -7.88 5.17 -8.47
N ALA A 214 -6.67 4.97 -9.00
CA ALA A 214 -5.82 3.86 -8.60
C ALA A 214 -5.49 3.95 -7.10
N GLY A 215 -5.07 5.11 -6.58
CA GLY A 215 -4.78 5.25 -5.15
C GLY A 215 -6.01 5.03 -4.26
N ALA A 216 -7.22 5.38 -4.72
CA ALA A 216 -8.44 4.96 -4.03
C ALA A 216 -8.54 3.43 -4.00
N GLY A 217 -8.32 2.73 -5.12
CA GLY A 217 -8.26 1.26 -5.18
C GLY A 217 -7.21 0.64 -4.24
N ASP A 218 -6.06 1.30 -4.08
CA ASP A 218 -4.96 0.89 -3.18
C ASP A 218 -5.30 1.00 -1.69
N LEU A 219 -6.35 1.77 -1.34
CA LEU A 219 -6.86 1.88 0.03
C LEU A 219 -7.84 0.77 0.41
N PHE A 220 -8.56 0.19 -0.54
CA PHE A 220 -9.59 -0.82 -0.26
C PHE A 220 -9.14 -2.03 0.57
N PRO A 221 -7.86 -2.47 0.50
CA PRO A 221 -7.31 -3.48 1.40
C PRO A 221 -7.53 -3.20 2.88
N LEU A 222 -7.68 -1.94 3.31
CA LEU A 222 -8.01 -1.60 4.70
C LEU A 222 -9.32 -2.25 5.21
N PHE A 223 -10.18 -2.74 4.29
CA PHE A 223 -11.42 -3.43 4.59
C PHE A 223 -11.29 -4.96 4.73
N CYS A 224 -10.13 -5.56 4.43
CA CYS A 224 -9.93 -7.00 4.58
C CYS A 224 -8.57 -7.42 5.16
N SER A 225 -7.51 -6.65 4.94
CA SER A 225 -6.13 -6.95 5.34
C SER A 225 -5.99 -7.15 6.86
N PHE A 226 -6.74 -6.40 7.67
CA PHE A 226 -6.74 -6.54 9.12
C PHE A 226 -7.33 -7.86 9.58
N THR A 227 -8.23 -8.47 8.81
CA THR A 227 -8.76 -9.80 9.11
C THR A 227 -7.69 -10.87 8.90
N ASP A 228 -6.92 -10.78 7.80
CA ASP A 228 -5.75 -11.63 7.60
C ASP A 228 -4.72 -11.45 8.73
N TRP A 229 -4.45 -10.20 9.11
CA TRP A 229 -3.48 -9.89 10.16
C TRP A 229 -3.92 -10.41 11.53
N TYR A 230 -5.20 -10.22 11.88
CA TYR A 230 -5.79 -10.71 13.11
C TYR A 230 -5.82 -12.24 13.16
N LEU A 231 -6.13 -12.91 12.03
CA LEU A 231 -6.04 -14.36 11.92
C LEU A 231 -4.60 -14.83 12.18
N ALA A 232 -3.62 -14.22 11.53
CA ALA A 232 -2.21 -14.56 11.72
C ALA A 232 -1.76 -14.35 13.18
N ASP A 233 -2.16 -13.26 13.83
CA ASP A 233 -1.86 -12.98 15.25
C ASP A 233 -2.49 -14.03 16.18
N THR A 234 -3.76 -14.36 15.94
CA THR A 234 -4.50 -15.40 16.69
C THR A 234 -3.80 -16.75 16.59
N LEU A 235 -3.24 -17.08 15.43
CA LEU A 235 -2.46 -18.30 15.19
C LEU A 235 -1.00 -18.19 15.63
N GLY A 236 -0.55 -17.05 16.16
CA GLY A 236 0.82 -16.84 16.62
C GLY A 236 1.86 -16.58 15.54
N LEU A 237 1.42 -16.20 14.35
CA LEU A 237 2.23 -16.00 13.15
C LEU A 237 2.49 -14.53 12.86
N ALA A 238 1.84 -13.62 13.60
CA ALA A 238 2.03 -12.18 13.50
C ALA A 238 1.88 -11.52 14.89
N ASN A 239 2.06 -10.19 14.92
CA ASN A 239 1.76 -9.36 16.08
C ASN A 239 0.81 -8.24 15.66
N PHE A 240 -0.47 -8.34 16.01
CA PHE A 240 -1.47 -7.32 15.71
C PHE A 240 -1.29 -6.10 16.62
N LEU A 241 -1.43 -4.90 16.05
CA LEU A 241 -1.31 -3.64 16.79
C LEU A 241 -2.61 -2.84 16.67
N ASP A 242 -3.31 -2.67 17.80
CA ASP A 242 -4.57 -1.92 17.87
C ASP A 242 -4.43 -0.49 17.34
N GLY A 243 -3.29 0.17 17.59
CA GLY A 243 -2.99 1.51 17.10
C GLY A 243 -3.00 1.60 15.57
N SER A 244 -2.54 0.56 14.88
CA SER A 244 -2.59 0.48 13.41
C SER A 244 -4.03 0.36 12.89
N TRP A 245 -4.91 -0.34 13.61
CA TRP A 245 -6.34 -0.37 13.27
C TRP A 245 -7.01 0.97 13.57
N ARG A 246 -6.76 1.51 14.77
CA ARG A 246 -7.42 2.69 15.32
C ARG A 246 -7.13 3.97 14.54
N ILE A 247 -5.90 4.16 14.06
CA ILE A 247 -5.51 5.34 13.27
C ILE A 247 -6.33 5.48 11.96
N LEU A 248 -6.90 4.37 11.48
CA LEU A 248 -7.66 4.32 10.23
C LEU A 248 -9.18 4.48 10.39
N ASP A 249 -9.67 4.93 11.56
CA ASP A 249 -11.11 5.19 11.76
C ASP A 249 -11.65 6.13 10.68
N ASP A 250 -10.98 7.27 10.45
CA ASP A 250 -11.41 8.24 9.44
C ASP A 250 -11.38 7.67 8.03
N ALA A 251 -10.39 6.83 7.70
CA ALA A 251 -10.30 6.20 6.38
C ALA A 251 -11.48 5.24 6.14
N ARG A 252 -11.91 4.49 7.16
CA ARG A 252 -13.10 3.63 7.07
C ARG A 252 -14.40 4.43 6.97
N ASP A 253 -14.46 5.57 7.67
CA ASP A 253 -15.67 6.38 7.81
C ASP A 253 -15.87 7.38 6.66
N LEU A 254 -14.81 7.80 5.97
CA LEU A 254 -14.87 8.86 4.96
C LEU A 254 -14.65 8.37 3.52
N LEU A 255 -13.84 7.33 3.29
CA LEU A 255 -13.44 6.95 1.93
C LEU A 255 -14.64 6.63 1.02
N ILE A 256 -15.53 5.74 1.44
CA ILE A 256 -16.71 5.36 0.65
C ILE A 256 -17.75 6.49 0.59
N PRO A 257 -18.10 7.18 1.70
CA PRO A 257 -19.06 8.28 1.64
C PRO A 257 -18.68 9.42 0.68
N TYR A 258 -17.38 9.71 0.53
CA TYR A 258 -16.87 10.75 -0.39
C TYR A 258 -16.47 10.21 -1.77
N ALA A 259 -16.85 8.98 -2.12
CA ALA A 259 -16.46 8.38 -3.40
C ALA A 259 -16.87 9.22 -4.61
N GLY A 260 -18.03 9.91 -4.54
CA GLY A 260 -18.50 10.77 -5.62
C GLY A 260 -17.66 12.03 -5.83
N GLU A 261 -17.27 12.68 -4.75
CA GLU A 261 -16.41 13.88 -4.71
C GLU A 261 -14.99 13.52 -5.20
N ILE A 262 -14.46 12.38 -4.75
CA ILE A 262 -13.18 11.83 -5.21
C ILE A 262 -13.23 11.55 -6.72
N ALA A 263 -14.28 10.85 -7.19
CA ALA A 263 -14.47 10.51 -8.60
C ALA A 263 -14.59 11.75 -9.51
N LYS A 264 -15.02 12.90 -8.99
CA LYS A 264 -15.12 14.15 -9.75
C LYS A 264 -13.86 15.02 -9.65
N GLY A 265 -12.93 14.69 -8.76
CA GLY A 265 -11.80 15.56 -8.43
C GLY A 265 -12.24 16.85 -7.73
N GLU A 266 -13.30 16.78 -6.92
CA GLU A 266 -13.70 17.91 -6.07
C GLU A 266 -12.70 18.03 -4.91
N LEU A 267 -12.43 19.26 -4.45
CA LEU A 267 -11.35 19.52 -3.48
C LEU A 267 -11.55 18.79 -2.16
N ASP A 268 -12.79 18.67 -1.68
CA ASP A 268 -13.11 17.92 -0.45
C ASP A 268 -12.84 16.42 -0.64
N GLY A 269 -13.10 15.88 -1.83
CA GLY A 269 -12.76 14.51 -2.18
C GLY A 269 -11.24 14.28 -2.21
N ILE A 270 -10.51 15.20 -2.84
CA ILE A 270 -9.03 15.16 -2.85
C ILE A 270 -8.49 15.22 -1.43
N GLU A 271 -8.99 16.14 -0.59
CA GLU A 271 -8.60 16.19 0.84
C GLU A 271 -8.81 14.86 1.55
N VAL A 272 -9.97 14.22 1.37
CA VAL A 272 -10.26 12.89 1.95
C VAL A 272 -9.27 11.85 1.45
N LEU A 273 -9.07 11.74 0.13
CA LEU A 273 -8.18 10.74 -0.43
C LEU A 273 -6.73 10.91 0.07
N SER A 274 -6.17 12.13 0.00
CA SER A 274 -4.79 12.38 0.40
C SER A 274 -4.55 12.13 1.89
N LYS A 275 -5.49 12.55 2.75
CA LYS A 275 -5.39 12.32 4.20
C LYS A 275 -5.57 10.83 4.54
N CYS A 276 -6.46 10.12 3.87
CA CYS A 276 -6.64 8.67 4.05
C CYS A 276 -5.38 7.88 3.66
N LEU A 277 -4.79 8.17 2.49
CA LEU A 277 -3.50 7.59 2.08
C LEU A 277 -2.40 7.83 3.11
N THR A 278 -2.38 9.03 3.69
CA THR A 278 -1.39 9.39 4.70
C THR A 278 -1.59 8.62 6.00
N LEU A 279 -2.84 8.46 6.44
CA LEU A 279 -3.18 7.64 7.60
C LEU A 279 -2.83 6.16 7.38
N CYS A 280 -3.06 5.65 6.17
CA CYS A 280 -2.66 4.30 5.76
C CYS A 280 -1.15 4.09 5.83
N GLY A 281 -0.34 5.02 5.32
CA GLY A 281 1.12 4.93 5.46
C GLY A 281 1.57 5.02 6.92
N LEU A 282 0.92 5.85 7.77
CA LEU A 282 1.20 5.88 9.21
C LEU A 282 0.84 4.56 9.90
N SER A 283 -0.26 3.92 9.50
CA SER A 283 -0.64 2.59 9.99
C SER A 283 0.42 1.54 9.65
N MET A 284 0.96 1.56 8.42
CA MET A 284 2.09 0.71 8.02
C MET A 284 3.34 1.00 8.84
N THR A 285 3.63 2.27 9.09
CA THR A 285 4.75 2.68 9.96
C THR A 285 4.60 2.08 11.35
N PHE A 286 3.41 2.15 11.94
CA PHE A 286 3.12 1.56 13.24
C PHE A 286 3.31 0.04 13.26
N ALA A 287 2.84 -0.63 12.22
CA ALA A 287 2.98 -2.07 12.04
C ALA A 287 4.42 -2.52 11.77
N ARG A 288 5.29 -1.61 11.30
CA ARG A 288 6.63 -1.92 10.75
C ARG A 288 6.56 -2.92 9.59
N ASP A 289 5.42 -2.95 8.92
CA ASP A 289 5.09 -3.83 7.80
C ASP A 289 3.97 -3.16 6.99
N SER A 290 3.80 -3.57 5.74
CA SER A 290 2.69 -3.17 4.89
C SER A 290 1.37 -3.85 5.25
N VAL A 291 1.38 -4.86 6.13
CA VAL A 291 0.21 -5.67 6.50
C VAL A 291 -1.10 -4.92 6.78
N PRO A 292 -1.14 -3.69 7.37
CA PRO A 292 -2.41 -3.00 7.62
C PRO A 292 -3.17 -2.62 6.34
N VAL A 293 -2.47 -2.51 5.22
CA VAL A 293 -3.06 -2.14 3.92
C VAL A 293 -2.55 -3.04 2.81
N SER A 294 -1.97 -4.19 3.13
CA SER A 294 -1.42 -5.15 2.16
C SER A 294 -1.65 -6.58 2.63
N GLY A 295 -2.85 -7.09 2.35
CA GLY A 295 -3.26 -8.48 2.57
C GLY A 295 -2.94 -9.35 1.35
N TYR A 296 -3.77 -10.36 1.14
CA TYR A 296 -3.67 -11.30 0.03
C TYR A 296 -3.90 -10.67 -1.36
N GLU A 297 -4.78 -9.67 -1.45
CA GLU A 297 -5.07 -8.92 -2.68
C GLU A 297 -3.85 -8.20 -3.26
N HIS A 298 -2.98 -7.66 -2.39
CA HIS A 298 -1.70 -7.10 -2.83
C HIS A 298 -0.74 -8.14 -3.39
N VAL A 299 -0.73 -9.34 -2.81
CA VAL A 299 0.14 -10.42 -3.29
C VAL A 299 -0.30 -10.88 -4.67
N MET A 300 -1.61 -10.93 -4.91
CA MET A 300 -2.14 -11.16 -6.26
C MET A 300 -1.64 -10.11 -7.24
N SER A 301 -1.71 -8.82 -6.91
CA SER A 301 -1.14 -7.75 -7.76
C SER A 301 0.36 -7.92 -7.99
N HIS A 302 1.15 -8.28 -6.97
CA HIS A 302 2.59 -8.50 -7.14
C HIS A 302 2.89 -9.70 -8.06
N MET A 303 2.15 -10.79 -7.96
CA MET A 303 2.28 -11.92 -8.89
C MET A 303 1.98 -11.52 -10.34
N LEU A 304 0.96 -10.68 -10.54
CA LEU A 304 0.60 -10.18 -11.86
C LEU A 304 1.70 -9.29 -12.45
N ASP A 305 2.31 -8.44 -11.63
CA ASP A 305 3.49 -7.64 -12.00
C ASP A 305 4.69 -8.52 -12.36
N MET A 306 5.01 -9.53 -11.53
CA MET A 306 6.10 -10.49 -11.79
C MET A 306 5.88 -11.22 -13.12
N SER A 307 4.65 -11.68 -13.38
CA SER A 307 4.29 -12.31 -14.64
C SER A 307 4.32 -11.34 -15.83
N ALA A 308 4.01 -10.07 -15.62
CA ALA A 308 4.10 -9.06 -16.69
C ALA A 308 5.56 -8.82 -17.08
N ALA A 309 6.43 -8.61 -16.09
CA ALA A 309 7.86 -8.42 -16.28
C ALA A 309 8.50 -9.61 -17.02
N ALA A 310 8.22 -10.84 -16.58
CA ALA A 310 8.70 -12.07 -17.21
C ALA A 310 8.37 -12.19 -18.71
N ASN A 311 7.20 -11.68 -19.10
CA ASN A 311 6.70 -11.76 -20.47
C ASN A 311 6.97 -10.47 -21.28
N GLY A 312 7.76 -9.53 -20.75
CA GLY A 312 8.01 -8.23 -21.38
C GLY A 312 6.74 -7.39 -21.60
N ARG A 313 5.68 -7.64 -20.82
CA ARG A 313 4.42 -6.90 -20.86
C ARG A 313 4.52 -5.66 -19.97
N ALA A 314 3.77 -4.62 -20.33
CA ALA A 314 3.62 -3.46 -19.45
C ALA A 314 2.97 -3.87 -18.13
N THR A 315 3.34 -3.19 -17.04
CA THR A 315 2.66 -3.26 -15.75
C THR A 315 1.59 -2.17 -15.69
N GLY A 316 0.42 -2.51 -15.14
CA GLY A 316 -0.66 -1.53 -14.93
C GLY A 316 -0.39 -0.63 -13.72
N LEU A 317 -1.30 0.29 -13.43
CA LEU A 317 -1.26 1.03 -12.17
C LEU A 317 -1.47 0.05 -11.00
N HIS A 318 -0.65 0.17 -9.96
CA HIS A 318 -0.69 -0.75 -8.82
C HIS A 318 -2.07 -0.80 -8.17
N GLY A 319 -2.61 0.37 -7.84
CA GLY A 319 -3.91 0.50 -7.23
C GLY A 319 -5.09 0.01 -8.09
N GLU A 320 -4.97 0.05 -9.43
CA GLU A 320 -5.97 -0.60 -10.31
C GLU A 320 -5.99 -2.12 -10.11
N GLN A 321 -4.81 -2.74 -10.10
CA GLN A 321 -4.69 -4.18 -9.89
C GLN A 321 -5.13 -4.60 -8.48
N VAL A 322 -4.76 -3.83 -7.46
CA VAL A 322 -5.16 -4.05 -6.07
C VAL A 322 -6.67 -3.89 -5.90
N GLY A 323 -7.26 -2.83 -6.46
CA GLY A 323 -8.70 -2.58 -6.41
C GLY A 323 -9.53 -3.60 -7.18
N VAL A 324 -9.00 -4.29 -8.19
CA VAL A 324 -9.67 -5.47 -8.76
C VAL A 324 -9.47 -6.70 -7.87
N SER A 325 -8.24 -6.91 -7.38
CA SER A 325 -7.88 -8.07 -6.55
C SER A 325 -8.64 -8.12 -5.22
N ILE A 326 -9.02 -6.97 -4.64
CA ILE A 326 -9.83 -6.92 -3.41
C ILE A 326 -11.15 -7.68 -3.55
N LEU A 327 -11.81 -7.62 -4.71
CA LEU A 327 -13.10 -8.29 -4.92
C LEU A 327 -12.93 -9.81 -4.84
N TRP A 328 -11.83 -10.31 -5.39
CA TRP A 328 -11.49 -11.73 -5.41
C TRP A 328 -11.09 -12.21 -4.01
N SER A 329 -10.28 -11.42 -3.29
CA SER A 329 -9.90 -11.71 -1.91
C SER A 329 -11.11 -11.69 -0.96
N LEU A 330 -11.98 -10.69 -1.05
CA LEU A 330 -13.20 -10.61 -0.22
C LEU A 330 -14.14 -11.77 -0.50
N ALA A 331 -14.35 -12.13 -1.77
CA ALA A 331 -15.17 -13.29 -2.11
C ALA A 331 -14.62 -14.58 -1.49
N GLN A 332 -13.29 -14.77 -1.52
CA GLN A 332 -12.63 -15.92 -0.88
C GLN A 332 -12.76 -15.90 0.65
N ILE A 333 -12.60 -14.73 1.29
CA ILE A 333 -12.76 -14.57 2.74
C ILE A 333 -14.20 -14.85 3.18
N GLU A 334 -15.18 -14.34 2.43
CA GLU A 334 -16.60 -14.62 2.69
C GLU A 334 -16.89 -16.12 2.57
N MET A 335 -16.40 -16.78 1.52
CA MET A 335 -16.58 -18.23 1.33
C MET A 335 -15.91 -19.05 2.44
N LEU A 336 -14.69 -18.68 2.86
CA LEU A 336 -14.02 -19.33 3.99
C LEU A 336 -14.81 -19.12 5.29
N THR A 337 -15.33 -17.92 5.51
CA THR A 337 -16.13 -17.60 6.70
C THR A 337 -17.41 -18.44 6.73
N ASP A 338 -18.10 -18.57 5.60
CA ASP A 338 -19.31 -19.39 5.46
C ASP A 338 -19.01 -20.88 5.67
N TYR A 339 -17.88 -21.36 5.14
CA TYR A 339 -17.41 -22.73 5.36
C TYR A 339 -17.14 -22.99 6.84
N LEU A 340 -16.43 -22.09 7.53
CA LEU A 340 -16.15 -22.22 8.95
C LEU A 340 -17.43 -22.14 9.79
N ASP A 341 -18.36 -21.23 9.48
CA ASP A 341 -19.67 -21.13 10.16
C ASP A 341 -20.44 -22.46 10.13
N GLN A 342 -20.30 -23.23 9.05
CA GLN A 342 -20.98 -24.51 8.85
C GLN A 342 -20.22 -25.72 9.40
N ASN A 343 -18.88 -25.68 9.43
CA ASN A 343 -18.07 -26.88 9.61
C ASN A 343 -17.06 -26.81 10.78
N TYR A 344 -16.96 -25.69 11.52
CA TYR A 344 -15.89 -25.47 12.52
C TYR A 344 -15.72 -26.61 13.54
N ASP A 345 -16.79 -27.33 13.89
CA ASP A 345 -16.80 -28.43 14.88
C ASP A 345 -16.46 -29.81 14.28
N SER A 346 -16.35 -29.91 12.95
CA SER A 346 -16.11 -31.16 12.22
C SER A 346 -14.81 -31.16 11.40
N ILE A 347 -14.12 -30.02 11.32
CA ILE A 347 -12.84 -29.91 10.62
C ILE A 347 -11.78 -30.79 11.30
N SER A 348 -11.24 -31.74 10.55
CA SER A 348 -10.03 -32.46 10.94
C SER A 348 -8.80 -31.66 10.53
N LEU A 349 -7.85 -31.49 11.45
CA LEU A 349 -6.55 -30.89 11.16
C LEU A 349 -5.52 -31.91 10.65
N ASP A 350 -5.87 -33.19 10.63
CA ASP A 350 -4.99 -34.22 10.06
C ASP A 350 -4.90 -34.00 8.54
N GLY A 351 -3.67 -33.83 8.04
CA GLY A 351 -3.41 -33.49 6.64
C GLY A 351 -3.33 -31.99 6.35
N CYS A 352 -3.58 -31.12 7.33
CA CYS A 352 -3.42 -29.66 7.16
C CYS A 352 -1.96 -29.17 7.24
N TYR A 353 -1.00 -30.07 7.48
CA TYR A 353 0.42 -29.78 7.67
C TYR A 353 1.22 -30.52 6.60
N PRO A 354 1.43 -29.92 5.41
CA PRO A 354 2.11 -30.57 4.29
C PRO A 354 3.62 -30.70 4.57
N GLU A 355 4.23 -31.72 3.96
CA GLU A 355 5.69 -31.91 4.01
C GLU A 355 6.44 -30.76 3.32
N GLU A 356 7.51 -30.30 3.96
CA GLU A 356 8.39 -29.24 3.44
C GLU A 356 8.84 -29.50 1.99
N GLU A 357 9.34 -30.70 1.71
CA GLU A 357 9.83 -31.07 0.37
C GLU A 357 8.76 -30.97 -0.72
N LYS A 358 7.50 -31.36 -0.41
CA LYS A 358 6.39 -31.24 -1.36
C LYS A 358 6.05 -29.79 -1.64
N MET A 359 6.09 -28.94 -0.61
CA MET A 359 5.85 -27.52 -0.78
C MET A 359 6.98 -26.82 -1.54
N HIS A 360 8.23 -27.21 -1.29
CA HIS A 360 9.38 -26.72 -2.04
C HIS A 360 9.23 -27.03 -3.53
N GLN A 361 9.00 -28.30 -3.88
CA GLN A 361 8.79 -28.72 -5.29
C GLN A 361 7.64 -27.94 -5.94
N HIS A 362 6.49 -27.83 -5.26
CA HIS A 362 5.35 -27.10 -5.78
C HIS A 362 5.65 -25.61 -6.05
N ILE A 363 6.39 -24.95 -5.15
CA ILE A 363 6.77 -23.55 -5.32
C ILE A 363 7.72 -23.39 -6.50
N MET A 364 8.73 -24.25 -6.61
CA MET A 364 9.66 -24.21 -7.75
C MET A 364 8.90 -24.38 -9.07
N GLU A 365 7.98 -25.35 -9.17
CA GLU A 365 7.16 -25.57 -10.37
C GLU A 365 6.30 -24.35 -10.74
N VAL A 366 5.65 -23.72 -9.76
CA VAL A 366 4.77 -22.57 -9.98
C VAL A 366 5.53 -21.35 -10.51
N PHE A 367 6.73 -21.11 -9.98
CA PHE A 367 7.52 -19.93 -10.34
C PHE A 367 8.43 -20.15 -11.55
N HIS A 368 8.71 -21.39 -11.94
CA HIS A 368 9.44 -21.70 -13.17
C HIS A 368 8.72 -21.15 -14.42
N ASP A 369 7.38 -21.16 -14.42
CA ASP A 369 6.54 -20.59 -15.49
C ASP A 369 6.71 -19.07 -15.69
N VAL A 370 7.29 -18.37 -14.71
CA VAL A 370 7.54 -16.92 -14.76
C VAL A 370 9.02 -16.56 -14.65
N ASP A 371 9.89 -17.50 -14.33
CA ASP A 371 11.34 -17.32 -14.28
C ASP A 371 12.06 -18.66 -14.53
N GLU A 372 12.55 -18.86 -15.76
CA GLU A 372 13.27 -20.07 -16.15
C GLU A 372 14.61 -20.25 -15.41
N THR A 373 15.11 -19.22 -14.71
CA THR A 373 16.36 -19.29 -13.94
C THR A 373 16.18 -19.84 -12.52
N ASP A 374 14.94 -20.06 -12.09
CA ASP A 374 14.55 -20.51 -10.76
C ASP A 374 14.88 -19.55 -9.60
N ALA A 375 15.44 -18.36 -9.88
CA ALA A 375 15.80 -17.39 -8.86
C ALA A 375 14.57 -16.88 -8.08
N MET A 376 13.49 -16.59 -8.79
CA MET A 376 12.22 -16.17 -8.20
C MET A 376 11.59 -17.27 -7.34
N GLY A 377 11.66 -18.53 -7.79
CA GLY A 377 11.21 -19.70 -7.03
C GLY A 377 11.98 -19.88 -5.73
N ALA A 378 13.31 -19.75 -5.79
CA ALA A 378 14.18 -19.83 -4.61
C ALA A 378 13.89 -18.73 -3.58
N GLU A 379 13.62 -17.50 -4.04
CA GLU A 379 13.24 -16.38 -3.17
C GLU A 379 11.85 -16.56 -2.54
N CYS A 380 10.86 -17.01 -3.32
CA CYS A 380 9.53 -17.31 -2.79
C CYS A 380 9.59 -18.46 -1.77
N TRP A 381 10.42 -19.48 -2.02
CA TRP A 381 10.68 -20.54 -1.06
C TRP A 381 11.34 -20.02 0.21
N HIS A 382 12.33 -19.14 0.08
CA HIS A 382 13.03 -18.55 1.22
C HIS A 382 12.07 -17.90 2.24
N ASP A 383 11.06 -17.22 1.71
CA ASP A 383 10.00 -16.60 2.49
C ASP A 383 8.94 -17.60 2.95
N TYR A 384 8.47 -18.49 2.08
CA TYR A 384 7.40 -19.43 2.37
C TYR A 384 7.80 -20.46 3.44
N GLN A 385 9.04 -20.96 3.44
CA GLN A 385 9.49 -21.94 4.45
C GLN A 385 9.37 -21.40 5.88
N GLN A 386 9.54 -20.08 6.09
CA GLN A 386 9.36 -19.45 7.40
C GLN A 386 7.89 -19.50 7.84
N LYS A 387 6.97 -19.28 6.88
CA LYS A 387 5.52 -19.41 7.11
C LYS A 387 5.15 -20.85 7.44
N LEU A 388 5.66 -21.81 6.66
CA LEU A 388 5.38 -23.23 6.83
C LEU A 388 5.83 -23.71 8.22
N HIS A 389 7.05 -23.37 8.62
CA HIS A 389 7.56 -23.69 9.95
C HIS A 389 6.72 -23.06 11.07
N GLY A 390 6.26 -21.82 10.88
CA GLY A 390 5.32 -21.19 11.80
C GLY A 390 4.01 -21.97 11.90
N TRP A 391 3.44 -22.37 10.76
CA TRP A 391 2.18 -23.11 10.68
C TRP A 391 2.26 -24.49 11.34
N GLU A 392 3.36 -25.24 11.15
CA GLU A 392 3.60 -26.52 11.82
C GLU A 392 3.51 -26.41 13.34
N ASN A 393 3.96 -25.28 13.89
CA ASN A 393 3.91 -24.99 15.32
C ASN A 393 2.56 -24.39 15.78
N ALA A 394 1.66 -24.05 14.87
CA ALA A 394 0.39 -23.39 15.16
C ALA A 394 -0.78 -24.36 15.45
N ARG A 395 -0.54 -25.69 15.44
CA ARG A 395 -1.61 -26.69 15.58
C ARG A 395 -2.53 -26.47 16.79
N SER A 396 -1.96 -26.30 17.98
CA SER A 396 -2.75 -26.09 19.20
C SER A 396 -3.58 -24.80 19.14
N LYS A 397 -3.03 -23.74 18.53
CA LYS A 397 -3.73 -22.48 18.33
C LYS A 397 -4.85 -22.60 17.30
N MET A 398 -4.66 -23.40 16.25
CA MET A 398 -5.71 -23.69 15.28
C MET A 398 -6.85 -24.51 15.90
N GLU A 399 -6.53 -25.49 16.76
CA GLU A 399 -7.53 -26.24 17.53
C GLU A 399 -8.35 -25.31 18.45
N GLU A 400 -7.67 -24.38 19.13
CA GLU A 400 -8.32 -23.35 19.94
C GLU A 400 -9.16 -22.38 19.11
N PHE A 401 -8.66 -21.98 17.93
CA PHE A 401 -9.36 -21.12 16.99
C PHE A 401 -10.69 -21.74 16.54
N LEU A 402 -10.67 -23.00 16.10
CA LEU A 402 -11.88 -23.72 15.69
C LEU A 402 -12.86 -23.89 16.85
N LYS A 403 -12.35 -24.31 18.02
CA LYS A 403 -13.17 -24.48 19.23
C LYS A 403 -13.92 -23.22 19.63
N ASN A 404 -13.28 -22.06 19.47
CA ASN A 404 -13.85 -20.76 19.83
C ASN A 404 -14.30 -19.94 18.59
N TRP A 405 -14.55 -20.58 17.45
CA TRP A 405 -14.84 -19.90 16.18
C TRP A 405 -15.93 -18.84 16.31
N LYS A 406 -17.01 -19.10 17.05
CA LYS A 406 -18.12 -18.15 17.24
C LYS A 406 -17.68 -16.80 17.84
N GLU A 407 -16.65 -16.80 18.67
CA GLU A 407 -16.08 -15.57 19.24
C GLU A 407 -15.21 -14.85 18.20
N TYR A 408 -14.26 -15.55 17.57
CA TYR A 408 -13.41 -15.00 16.51
C TYR A 408 -14.24 -14.47 15.33
N ARG A 409 -15.34 -15.13 15.01
CA ARG A 409 -16.33 -14.72 14.00
C ARG A 409 -16.92 -13.34 14.28
N ASN A 410 -17.12 -12.95 15.55
CA ASN A 410 -17.58 -11.60 15.90
C ASN A 410 -16.50 -10.56 15.63
N THR A 411 -15.24 -10.87 15.91
CA THR A 411 -14.12 -9.99 15.56
C THR A 411 -13.98 -9.85 14.05
N PHE A 412 -14.09 -10.96 13.29
CA PHE A 412 -14.10 -10.93 11.82
C PHE A 412 -15.20 -10.01 11.28
N ARG A 413 -16.41 -10.00 11.85
CA ARG A 413 -17.48 -9.05 11.45
C ARG A 413 -17.08 -7.59 11.61
N THR A 414 -16.23 -7.29 12.59
CA THR A 414 -15.76 -5.92 12.86
C THR A 414 -14.64 -5.53 11.90
N LEU A 415 -13.77 -6.49 11.56
CA LEU A 415 -12.62 -6.29 10.67
C LEU A 415 -12.96 -6.44 9.18
N LEU A 416 -14.12 -7.03 8.86
CA LEU A 416 -14.73 -7.12 7.52
C LEU A 416 -16.06 -6.34 7.48
N PRO A 417 -16.03 -5.00 7.56
CA PRO A 417 -17.24 -4.20 7.61
C PRO A 417 -18.03 -4.20 6.29
N TYR A 418 -17.42 -4.61 5.18
CA TYR A 418 -17.99 -4.54 3.84
C TYR A 418 -17.92 -5.88 3.13
N THR A 419 -18.97 -6.18 2.37
CA THR A 419 -19.01 -7.35 1.49
C THR A 419 -18.32 -7.07 0.15
N VAL A 420 -18.07 -8.12 -0.62
CA VAL A 420 -17.62 -8.01 -2.02
C VAL A 420 -18.53 -7.09 -2.86
N LYS A 421 -19.84 -7.12 -2.59
CA LYS A 421 -20.83 -6.26 -3.27
C LYS A 421 -20.70 -4.80 -2.86
N ASP A 422 -20.53 -4.53 -1.57
CA ASP A 422 -20.35 -3.16 -1.06
C ASP A 422 -19.08 -2.53 -1.65
N CYS A 423 -17.98 -3.29 -1.69
CA CYS A 423 -16.73 -2.84 -2.30
C CYS A 423 -16.84 -2.67 -3.82
N ALA A 424 -17.51 -3.58 -4.55
CA ALA A 424 -17.74 -3.43 -5.98
C ALA A 424 -18.56 -2.17 -6.30
N LYS A 425 -19.59 -1.88 -5.48
CA LYS A 425 -20.39 -0.66 -5.60
C LYS A 425 -19.53 0.59 -5.36
N ALA A 426 -18.72 0.59 -4.31
CA ALA A 426 -17.86 1.73 -4.00
C ALA A 426 -16.81 1.97 -5.10
N LEU A 427 -16.11 0.93 -5.55
CA LEU A 427 -15.16 1.01 -6.68
C LEU A 427 -15.84 1.53 -7.95
N SER A 428 -17.05 1.09 -8.24
CA SER A 428 -17.84 1.61 -9.36
C SER A 428 -18.11 3.11 -9.24
N LEU A 429 -18.44 3.59 -8.03
CA LEU A 429 -18.65 5.03 -7.76
C LEU A 429 -17.36 5.85 -7.97
N PHE A 430 -16.19 5.30 -7.63
CA PHE A 430 -14.89 5.93 -7.91
C PHE A 430 -14.59 6.03 -9.42
N GLY A 431 -15.27 5.26 -10.26
CA GLY A 431 -14.91 5.05 -11.66
C GLY A 431 -13.73 4.08 -11.83
N HIS A 432 -13.50 3.22 -10.83
CA HIS A 432 -12.45 2.21 -10.85
C HIS A 432 -12.88 0.99 -11.71
N PRO A 433 -11.97 0.35 -12.48
CA PRO A 433 -12.28 -0.89 -13.19
C PRO A 433 -12.70 -1.99 -12.20
N LEU A 434 -13.73 -2.77 -12.54
CA LEU A 434 -14.16 -3.89 -11.69
C LEU A 434 -13.65 -5.23 -12.21
N MET A 435 -13.40 -5.31 -13.52
CA MET A 435 -12.89 -6.50 -14.17
C MET A 435 -11.42 -6.37 -14.57
N PRO A 436 -10.65 -7.48 -14.55
CA PRO A 436 -9.27 -7.47 -15.04
C PRO A 436 -9.12 -6.97 -16.49
N THR A 437 -10.14 -7.18 -17.32
CA THR A 437 -10.15 -6.74 -18.73
C THR A 437 -10.45 -5.26 -18.92
N GLU A 438 -10.88 -4.56 -17.86
CA GLU A 438 -11.23 -3.13 -17.89
C GLU A 438 -10.08 -2.21 -17.45
N MET A 439 -9.02 -2.78 -16.87
CA MET A 439 -7.83 -2.03 -16.45
C MET A 439 -7.11 -1.44 -17.66
N LYS A 440 -6.36 -0.34 -17.44
CA LYS A 440 -5.60 0.34 -18.50
C LYS A 440 -4.60 -0.59 -19.20
N VAL A 441 -4.03 -1.51 -18.42
CA VAL A 441 -3.30 -2.67 -18.92
C VAL A 441 -4.13 -3.91 -18.61
N PRO A 442 -4.95 -4.38 -19.57
CA PRO A 442 -5.85 -5.51 -19.34
C PRO A 442 -5.11 -6.78 -18.95
N ILE A 443 -5.72 -7.54 -18.04
CA ILE A 443 -5.24 -8.86 -17.62
C ILE A 443 -6.26 -9.91 -18.00
N GLU A 444 -5.79 -10.98 -18.64
CA GLU A 444 -6.64 -12.13 -18.99
C GLU A 444 -7.10 -12.87 -17.73
N GLU A 445 -8.35 -13.34 -17.73
CA GLU A 445 -8.93 -14.08 -16.60
C GLU A 445 -8.05 -15.28 -16.19
N LYS A 446 -7.47 -16.01 -17.16
CA LYS A 446 -6.54 -17.12 -16.89
C LYS A 446 -5.37 -16.68 -16.01
N ARG A 447 -4.84 -15.48 -16.22
CA ARG A 447 -3.71 -14.95 -15.45
C ARG A 447 -4.16 -14.46 -14.08
N MET A 448 -5.35 -13.87 -13.99
CA MET A 448 -5.95 -13.50 -12.70
C MET A 448 -6.20 -14.73 -11.83
N ARG A 449 -6.74 -15.81 -12.41
CA ARG A 449 -6.91 -17.11 -11.75
C ARG A 449 -5.60 -17.73 -11.31
N TRP A 450 -4.55 -17.65 -12.13
CA TRP A 450 -3.21 -18.09 -11.72
C TRP A 450 -2.70 -17.30 -10.50
N ALA A 451 -2.91 -15.99 -10.45
CA ALA A 451 -2.54 -15.18 -9.28
C ALA A 451 -3.39 -15.54 -8.05
N LEU A 452 -4.71 -15.70 -8.21
CA LEU A 452 -5.61 -16.18 -7.15
C LEU A 452 -5.16 -17.57 -6.64
N ARG A 453 -4.63 -18.45 -7.48
CA ARG A 453 -4.20 -19.77 -7.01
C ARG A 453 -2.92 -19.74 -6.19
N ASN A 454 -1.98 -18.93 -6.65
CA ASN A 454 -0.58 -19.08 -6.25
C ASN A 454 -0.08 -17.96 -5.33
N ALA A 455 -0.83 -16.88 -5.12
CA ALA A 455 -0.37 -15.73 -4.34
C ALA A 455 0.04 -16.08 -2.91
N ARG A 456 -0.63 -17.06 -2.29
CA ARG A 456 -0.27 -17.54 -0.94
C ARG A 456 1.16 -18.09 -0.85
N LEU A 457 1.75 -18.51 -1.97
CA LEU A 457 3.09 -19.10 -2.06
C LEU A 457 4.23 -18.08 -2.10
N MET A 458 3.94 -16.80 -2.36
CA MET A 458 4.97 -15.81 -2.70
C MET A 458 5.76 -15.27 -1.51
N ARG A 459 5.14 -15.16 -0.32
CA ARG A 459 5.71 -14.42 0.82
C ARG A 459 5.46 -15.11 2.16
N LYS A 460 6.21 -14.70 3.18
CA LYS A 460 6.15 -15.28 4.55
C LYS A 460 4.88 -14.99 5.37
N ARG A 461 4.07 -14.01 4.98
CA ARG A 461 2.86 -13.62 5.74
C ARG A 461 1.75 -14.68 5.60
N PHE A 462 1.15 -15.06 6.72
CA PHE A 462 -0.04 -15.93 6.77
C PHE A 462 -1.31 -15.11 6.56
N THR A 463 -2.24 -15.64 5.76
CA THR A 463 -3.51 -15.01 5.38
C THR A 463 -4.64 -16.03 5.40
N THR A 464 -5.88 -15.58 5.24
CA THR A 464 -7.05 -16.44 5.01
C THR A 464 -6.87 -17.37 3.80
N ALA A 465 -6.17 -16.93 2.76
CA ALA A 465 -5.86 -17.77 1.60
C ALA A 465 -4.90 -18.93 1.91
N ASP A 466 -3.97 -18.74 2.85
CA ASP A 466 -3.15 -19.83 3.37
C ASP A 466 -4.03 -20.84 4.11
N LEU A 467 -4.99 -20.37 4.91
CA LEU A 467 -5.91 -21.25 5.63
C LEU A 467 -6.80 -22.07 4.67
N VAL A 468 -7.32 -21.45 3.60
CA VAL A 468 -8.05 -22.18 2.52
C VAL A 468 -7.15 -23.29 1.93
N GLY A 469 -5.89 -22.96 1.65
CA GLY A 469 -4.91 -23.92 1.13
C GLY A 469 -4.61 -25.08 2.09
N PHE A 470 -4.33 -24.78 3.36
CA PHE A 470 -4.00 -25.79 4.36
C PHE A 470 -5.19 -26.67 4.76
N LEU A 471 -6.43 -26.13 4.72
CA LEU A 471 -7.64 -26.93 4.91
C LEU A 471 -7.96 -27.85 3.71
N GLY A 472 -7.15 -27.81 2.64
CA GLY A 472 -7.37 -28.61 1.43
C GLY A 472 -8.60 -28.20 0.63
N LEU A 473 -9.11 -26.97 0.84
CA LEU A 473 -10.29 -26.45 0.17
C LEU A 473 -9.98 -25.89 -1.22
N TYR A 474 -8.72 -25.56 -1.47
CA TYR A 474 -8.33 -24.90 -2.72
C TYR A 474 -8.27 -25.91 -3.88
N ASP A 475 -9.36 -26.01 -4.64
CA ASP A 475 -9.44 -26.74 -5.90
C ASP A 475 -10.06 -25.87 -7.03
N GLN A 476 -10.25 -26.46 -8.22
CA GLN A 476 -10.86 -25.75 -9.35
C GLN A 476 -12.30 -25.30 -9.05
N ALA A 477 -13.06 -26.07 -8.25
CA ALA A 477 -14.43 -25.73 -7.92
C ALA A 477 -14.49 -24.54 -6.96
N TRP A 478 -13.58 -24.45 -5.99
CA TRP A 478 -13.42 -23.29 -5.12
C TRP A 478 -13.10 -22.03 -5.93
N GLU A 479 -12.14 -22.14 -6.86
CA GLU A 479 -11.76 -21.03 -7.74
C GLU A 479 -12.96 -20.55 -8.59
N ASP A 480 -13.69 -21.47 -9.20
CA ASP A 480 -14.86 -21.14 -10.02
C ASP A 480 -15.97 -20.47 -9.21
N GLN A 481 -16.16 -20.87 -7.95
CA GLN A 481 -17.11 -20.23 -7.03
C GLN A 481 -16.68 -18.82 -6.64
N VAL A 482 -15.38 -18.59 -6.38
CA VAL A 482 -14.85 -17.23 -6.15
C VAL A 482 -15.17 -16.33 -7.34
N VAL A 483 -14.89 -16.79 -8.56
CA VAL A 483 -15.17 -16.02 -9.78
C VAL A 483 -16.66 -15.76 -9.96
N ALA A 484 -17.51 -16.79 -9.78
CA ALA A 484 -18.96 -16.64 -9.90
C ALA A 484 -19.51 -15.61 -8.90
N LYS A 485 -19.01 -15.60 -7.67
CA LYS A 485 -19.41 -14.65 -6.63
C LYS A 485 -18.99 -13.21 -6.95
N VAL A 486 -17.78 -13.00 -7.46
CA VAL A 486 -17.32 -11.69 -7.94
C VAL A 486 -18.17 -11.20 -9.11
N MET A 487 -18.43 -12.07 -10.09
CA MET A 487 -19.23 -11.73 -11.27
C MET A 487 -20.67 -11.35 -10.89
N ALA A 488 -21.30 -12.11 -10.00
CA ALA A 488 -22.64 -11.79 -9.50
C ALA A 488 -22.68 -10.42 -8.81
N ALA A 489 -21.68 -10.11 -7.96
CA ALA A 489 -21.59 -8.82 -7.31
C ALA A 489 -21.44 -7.66 -8.32
N ILE A 490 -20.65 -7.85 -9.37
CA ILE A 490 -20.44 -6.85 -10.43
C ILE A 490 -21.70 -6.67 -11.28
N GLU A 491 -22.37 -7.76 -11.66
CA GLU A 491 -23.62 -7.71 -12.44
C GLU A 491 -24.72 -6.96 -11.67
N GLU A 492 -24.87 -7.21 -10.37
CA GLU A 492 -25.82 -6.50 -9.51
C GLU A 492 -25.51 -5.01 -9.34
N VAL A 493 -24.23 -4.60 -9.43
CA VAL A 493 -23.85 -3.18 -9.36
C VAL A 493 -24.09 -2.46 -10.69
N ARG A 494 -24.07 -3.19 -11.81
CA ARG A 494 -24.27 -2.65 -13.16
C ARG A 494 -25.72 -2.57 -13.59
N ASN A 495 -26.58 -3.44 -13.04
CA ASN A 495 -28.03 -3.43 -13.22
C ASN A 495 -28.69 -2.39 -12.32
#